data_AF-A0A4Q3JEZ8-F1
#
_entry.id   AF-A0A4Q3JEZ8-F1
#
_cell.length_a   1.000
_cell.length_b   1.000
_cell.length_c   1.000
_cell.angle_alpha   90.00
_cell.angle_beta   90.00
_cell.angle_gamma   90.00
#
_symmetry.space_group_name_H-M   'P 1'
#
loop_
_entity.id
_entity.type
_entity.pdbx_description
1 polymer ?
#
loop_
_entity_poly.entity_id
_entity_poly.type
_entity_poly.pdbx_seq_one_letter_code
_entity_poly.pdbx_strand_id
1 'polypeptide(L)'
;MFGRVATVAYNTYREAVRARLLLALAALALATALYAMAVGAFTLADAPRVVADLGAASISAYAVLVAVIIGGTSLYRELEQKTIYPILARPIRRSEYLVGKYLGTVLTLLVFIAFDAAAVLLIVATMGGRSPAVTVPVGLGTAAVLGVTAW
;
A
#
# COMPACT_ATOMS: atom_id res chain seq x y z
N MET A 1 10.27 -24.89 6.72
CA MET A 1 9.40 -24.59 5.55
C MET A 1 8.90 -23.16 5.60
N PHE A 2 8.19 -22.74 6.66
CA PHE A 2 7.69 -21.36 6.82
C PHE A 2 8.74 -20.24 6.69
N GLY A 3 9.95 -20.44 7.22
CA GLY A 3 11.01 -19.43 7.12
C GLY A 3 11.41 -19.08 5.68
N ARG A 4 11.42 -20.05 4.76
CA ARG A 4 11.78 -19.81 3.35
C ARG A 4 10.69 -19.05 2.60
N VAL A 5 9.43 -19.40 2.86
CA VAL A 5 8.25 -18.71 2.32
C VAL A 5 8.22 -17.25 2.79
N ALA A 6 8.51 -17.01 4.07
CA ALA A 6 8.59 -15.66 4.64
C ALA A 6 9.73 -14.83 4.02
N THR A 7 10.90 -15.43 3.75
CA THR A 7 12.00 -14.72 3.07
C THR A 7 11.63 -14.31 1.64
N VAL A 8 10.96 -15.17 0.88
CA VAL A 8 10.50 -14.85 -0.49
C VAL A 8 9.42 -13.74 -0.45
N ALA A 9 8.50 -13.82 0.50
CA ALA A 9 7.48 -12.81 0.72
C ALA A 9 8.11 -11.44 1.05
N TYR A 10 9.09 -11.43 1.98
CA TYR A 10 9.81 -10.21 2.37
C TYR A 10 10.61 -9.60 1.21
N ASN A 11 11.27 -10.44 0.41
CA ASN A 11 12.00 -9.96 -0.77
C ASN A 11 11.06 -9.33 -1.80
N THR A 12 9.92 -9.97 -2.07
CA THR A 12 8.89 -9.46 -2.98
C THR A 12 8.34 -8.13 -2.49
N TYR A 13 8.09 -8.01 -1.19
CA TYR A 13 7.65 -6.76 -0.58
C TYR A 13 8.69 -5.64 -0.74
N ARG A 14 9.98 -5.90 -0.49
CA ARG A 14 11.05 -4.91 -0.69
C ARG A 14 11.15 -4.46 -2.15
N GLU A 15 11.01 -5.39 -3.08
CA GLU A 15 11.03 -5.10 -4.51
C GLU A 15 9.84 -4.20 -4.90
N ALA A 16 8.65 -4.50 -4.39
CA ALA A 16 7.44 -3.74 -4.67
C ALA A 16 7.48 -2.32 -4.07
N VAL A 17 8.00 -2.16 -2.84
CA VAL A 17 8.17 -0.84 -2.20
C VAL A 17 9.16 0.04 -2.96
N ARG A 18 10.20 -0.54 -3.55
CA ARG A 18 11.17 0.19 -4.40
C ARG A 18 10.63 0.51 -5.79
N ALA A 19 9.50 -0.06 -6.18
CA ALA A 19 8.90 0.26 -7.47
C ALA A 19 8.43 1.72 -7.47
N ARG A 20 9.03 2.54 -8.33
CA ARG A 20 8.62 3.95 -8.55
C ARG A 20 7.12 4.09 -8.79
N LEU A 21 6.50 3.08 -9.39
CA LEU A 21 5.07 3.05 -9.64
C LEU A 21 4.25 3.03 -8.34
N LEU A 22 4.62 2.22 -7.34
CA LEU A 22 3.91 2.18 -6.05
C LEU A 22 3.99 3.54 -5.38
N LEU A 23 5.18 4.16 -5.37
CA LEU A 23 5.38 5.50 -4.83
C LEU A 23 4.58 6.57 -5.59
N ALA A 24 4.53 6.50 -6.92
CA ALA A 24 3.76 7.42 -7.73
C ALA A 24 2.24 7.30 -7.46
N LEU A 25 1.73 6.08 -7.36
CA LEU A 25 0.33 5.82 -7.03
C LEU A 25 -0.02 6.26 -5.60
N ALA A 26 0.88 6.05 -4.64
CA ALA A 26 0.70 6.52 -3.27
C ALA A 26 0.67 8.06 -3.21
N ALA A 27 1.57 8.73 -3.94
CA ALA A 27 1.57 10.18 -4.04
C ALA A 27 0.29 10.72 -4.70
N LEU A 28 -0.21 10.05 -5.74
CA LEU A 28 -1.45 10.41 -6.41
C LEU A 28 -2.66 10.22 -5.48
N ALA A 29 -2.72 9.12 -4.73
CA ALA A 29 -3.76 8.85 -3.75
C ALA A 29 -3.81 9.93 -2.67
N LEU A 30 -2.66 10.29 -2.09
CA LEU A 30 -2.54 11.41 -1.16
C LEU A 30 -2.99 12.74 -1.77
N ALA A 31 -2.59 13.03 -3.01
CA ALA A 31 -3.01 14.25 -3.70
C ALA A 31 -4.54 14.31 -3.85
N THR A 32 -5.17 13.18 -4.17
CA THR A 32 -6.65 13.12 -4.23
C THR A 32 -7.30 13.28 -2.87
N ALA A 33 -6.72 12.74 -1.79
CA ALA A 33 -7.22 12.94 -0.45
C ALA A 33 -7.14 14.42 -0.02
N LEU A 34 -6.06 15.12 -0.37
CA LEU A 34 -5.93 16.56 -0.16
C LEU A 34 -6.92 17.36 -1.01
N TYR A 35 -7.13 16.96 -2.26
CA TYR A 35 -8.13 17.58 -3.13
C TYR A 35 -9.55 17.41 -2.58
N ALA A 36 -9.86 16.26 -1.97
CA ALA A 36 -11.15 16.04 -1.31
C ALA A 36 -11.42 17.07 -0.20
N MET A 37 -10.38 17.55 0.51
CA MET A 37 -10.53 18.64 1.48
C MET A 37 -11.03 19.93 0.85
N ALA A 38 -10.46 20.30 -0.32
CA ALA A 38 -10.88 21.49 -1.04
C ALA A 38 -12.35 21.38 -1.46
N VAL A 39 -12.79 20.20 -1.92
CA VAL A 39 -14.19 19.91 -2.26
C VAL A 39 -15.10 19.96 -1.02
N GLY A 40 -14.65 19.40 0.11
CA GLY A 40 -15.36 19.45 1.39
C GLY A 40 -15.57 20.86 1.92
N ALA A 41 -14.64 21.79 1.66
CA ALA A 41 -14.77 23.18 2.08
C ALA A 41 -15.92 23.94 1.38
N PHE A 42 -16.33 23.50 0.18
CA PHE A 42 -17.46 24.09 -0.55
C PHE A 42 -18.83 23.53 -0.10
N THR A 43 -18.87 22.50 0.75
CA THR A 43 -20.13 21.89 1.19
C THR A 43 -20.60 22.48 2.53
N LEU A 44 -21.77 23.12 2.52
CA LEU A 44 -22.28 23.96 3.62
C LEU A 44 -22.70 23.22 4.91
N ALA A 45 -22.86 21.89 4.91
CA ALA A 45 -23.42 21.16 6.06
C ALA A 45 -22.68 19.86 6.46
N ASP A 46 -22.01 19.17 5.51
CA ASP A 46 -21.50 17.80 5.71
C ASP A 46 -20.05 17.61 5.23
N ALA A 47 -19.23 18.66 5.30
CA ALA A 47 -17.82 18.65 4.87
C ALA A 47 -17.01 17.39 5.30
N PRO A 48 -17.03 16.92 6.57
CA PRO A 48 -16.25 15.75 6.96
C PRO A 48 -16.77 14.43 6.37
N ARG A 49 -18.08 14.33 6.10
CA ARG A 49 -18.69 13.13 5.53
C ARG A 49 -18.34 12.98 4.05
N VAL A 50 -18.40 14.08 3.31
CA VAL A 50 -18.03 14.12 1.89
C VAL A 50 -16.56 13.75 1.71
N VAL A 51 -15.67 14.26 2.56
CA VAL A 51 -14.23 13.95 2.52
C VAL A 51 -13.97 12.47 2.83
N ALA A 52 -14.68 11.89 3.81
CA ALA A 52 -14.55 10.47 4.15
C ALA A 52 -15.03 9.57 3.01
N ASP A 53 -16.17 9.88 2.38
CA ASP A 53 -16.72 9.11 1.28
C ASP A 53 -15.84 9.20 0.02
N LEU A 54 -15.36 10.40 -0.33
CA LEU A 54 -14.41 10.59 -1.44
C LEU A 54 -13.08 9.89 -1.17
N GLY A 55 -12.55 10.01 0.05
CA GLY A 55 -11.31 9.36 0.45
C GLY A 55 -11.42 7.83 0.37
N ALA A 56 -12.50 7.25 0.89
CA ALA A 56 -12.76 5.82 0.79
C ALA A 56 -12.93 5.34 -0.66
N ALA A 57 -13.61 6.11 -1.51
CA ALA A 57 -13.74 5.82 -2.94
C ALA A 57 -12.37 5.83 -3.65
N SER A 58 -11.54 6.83 -3.37
CA SER A 58 -10.17 6.92 -3.90
C SER A 58 -9.32 5.74 -3.46
N ILE A 59 -9.33 5.39 -2.17
CA ILE A 59 -8.61 4.22 -1.63
C ILE A 59 -8.99 2.96 -2.41
N SER A 60 -10.29 2.72 -2.60
CA SER A 60 -10.76 1.53 -3.33
C SER A 60 -10.28 1.53 -4.78
N ALA A 61 -10.34 2.65 -5.48
CA ALA A 61 -9.91 2.77 -6.87
C ALA A 61 -8.40 2.51 -7.01
N TYR A 62 -7.57 3.15 -6.19
CA TYR A 62 -6.12 3.01 -6.24
C TYR A 62 -5.65 1.64 -5.75
N ALA A 63 -6.30 1.06 -4.73
CA ALA A 63 -5.97 -0.28 -4.25
C ALA A 63 -6.15 -1.34 -5.34
N VAL A 64 -7.23 -1.27 -6.12
CA VAL A 64 -7.45 -2.18 -7.26
C VAL A 64 -6.36 -1.97 -8.33
N LEU A 65 -6.01 -0.71 -8.62
CA LEU A 65 -4.98 -0.41 -9.62
C LEU A 65 -3.60 -0.94 -9.21
N VAL A 66 -3.23 -0.75 -7.94
CA VAL A 66 -2.00 -1.30 -7.35
C VAL A 66 -2.04 -2.84 -7.39
N ALA A 67 -3.17 -3.46 -7.04
CA ALA A 67 -3.31 -4.91 -7.04
C ALA A 67 -3.07 -5.52 -8.43
N VAL A 68 -3.70 -4.95 -9.46
CA VAL A 68 -3.57 -5.43 -10.84
C VAL A 68 -2.16 -5.22 -11.36
N ILE A 69 -1.58 -4.03 -11.17
CA ILE A 69 -0.28 -3.74 -11.76
C ILE A 69 0.83 -4.49 -11.02
N ILE A 70 0.87 -4.45 -9.69
CA ILE A 70 1.92 -5.15 -8.92
C ILE A 70 1.71 -6.66 -9.03
N GLY A 71 0.49 -7.15 -8.90
CA GLY A 71 0.18 -8.57 -9.05
C GLY A 71 0.62 -9.13 -10.41
N GLY A 72 0.32 -8.42 -11.50
CA GLY A 72 0.68 -8.82 -12.85
C GLY A 72 2.18 -8.68 -13.15
N THR A 73 2.77 -7.52 -12.85
CA THR A 73 4.17 -7.24 -13.19
C THR A 73 5.17 -8.01 -12.33
N SER A 74 4.80 -8.34 -11.08
CA SER A 74 5.69 -9.03 -10.15
C SER A 74 5.99 -10.46 -10.59
N LEU A 75 5.00 -11.16 -11.17
CA LEU A 75 5.22 -12.50 -11.72
C LEU A 75 5.82 -12.45 -13.13
N TYR A 76 5.35 -11.49 -13.96
CA TYR A 76 5.79 -11.35 -15.35
C TYR A 76 7.29 -11.03 -15.47
N ARG A 77 7.80 -10.09 -14.67
CA ARG A 77 9.22 -9.69 -14.70
C ARG A 77 10.17 -10.83 -14.36
N GLU A 78 9.81 -11.64 -13.37
CA GLU A 78 10.64 -12.78 -12.95
C GLU A 78 10.65 -13.90 -13.99
N LEU A 79 9.52 -14.09 -14.69
CA LEU A 79 9.41 -15.02 -15.80
C LEU A 79 10.28 -14.58 -16.98
N GLU A 80 10.22 -13.30 -17.35
CA GLU A 80 10.91 -12.73 -18.50
C GLU A 80 12.43 -12.65 -18.30
N GLN A 81 12.87 -12.27 -17.10
CA GLN A 81 14.30 -12.14 -16.78
C GLN A 81 14.99 -13.48 -16.51
N LYS A 82 14.27 -14.61 -16.58
CA LYS A 82 14.77 -15.95 -16.25
C LYS A 82 15.41 -16.03 -14.85
N THR A 83 15.07 -15.12 -13.95
CA THR A 83 15.58 -15.08 -12.58
C THR A 83 14.95 -16.16 -11.70
N ILE A 84 13.81 -16.73 -12.13
CA ILE A 84 13.17 -17.88 -11.48
C ILE A 84 14.05 -19.13 -11.50
N TYR A 85 14.82 -19.37 -12.57
CA TYR A 85 15.58 -20.60 -12.76
C TYR A 85 16.67 -20.84 -11.70
N PRO A 86 17.53 -19.85 -11.35
CA PRO A 86 18.49 -20.03 -10.26
C PRO A 86 17.83 -20.13 -8.87
N ILE A 87 16.63 -19.56 -8.68
CA ILE A 87 15.88 -19.68 -7.43
C ILE A 87 15.30 -21.09 -7.28
N LEU A 88 14.78 -21.68 -8.37
CA LEU A 88 14.31 -23.07 -8.42
C LEU A 88 15.43 -24.10 -8.36
N ALA A 89 16.68 -23.70 -8.61
CA ALA A 89 17.85 -24.56 -8.44
C ALA A 89 18.17 -24.83 -6.96
N ARG A 90 17.65 -24.00 -6.03
CA ARG A 90 17.60 -24.33 -4.59
C ARG A 90 16.41 -25.25 -4.31
N PRO A 91 16.45 -26.12 -3.28
CA PRO A 91 15.37 -27.05 -2.95
C PRO A 91 14.15 -26.30 -2.37
N ILE A 92 13.44 -25.57 -3.23
CA ILE A 92 12.22 -24.81 -2.96
C ILE A 92 11.12 -25.42 -3.81
N ARG A 93 10.02 -25.83 -3.18
CA ARG A 93 8.88 -26.40 -3.91
C ARG A 93 8.16 -25.29 -4.68
N ARG A 94 7.63 -25.59 -5.88
CA ARG A 94 6.89 -24.62 -6.71
C ARG A 94 5.72 -23.96 -5.96
N SER A 95 5.05 -24.71 -5.07
CA SER A 95 3.97 -24.20 -4.22
C SER A 95 4.44 -23.23 -3.13
N GLU A 96 5.60 -23.47 -2.52
CA GLU A 96 6.18 -22.58 -1.50
C GLU A 96 6.55 -21.21 -2.11
N TYR A 97 7.06 -21.21 -3.35
CA TYR A 97 7.36 -19.99 -4.08
C TYR A 97 6.10 -19.18 -4.39
N LEU A 98 5.07 -19.84 -4.93
CA LEU A 98 3.80 -19.19 -5.30
C LEU A 98 3.11 -18.56 -4.08
N VAL A 99 3.07 -19.29 -2.96
CA VAL A 99 2.48 -18.79 -1.70
C VAL A 99 3.30 -17.62 -1.15
N GLY A 100 4.63 -17.70 -1.15
CA GLY A 100 5.48 -16.61 -0.68
C GLY A 100 5.30 -15.34 -1.52
N LYS A 101 5.22 -15.50 -2.84
CA LYS A 101 4.99 -14.39 -3.78
C LYS A 101 3.63 -13.72 -3.55
N TYR A 102 2.57 -14.53 -3.43
CA TYR A 102 1.22 -14.05 -3.14
C TYR A 102 1.15 -13.32 -1.79
N LEU A 103 1.75 -13.88 -0.74
CA LEU A 103 1.79 -13.23 0.57
C LEU A 103 2.56 -11.91 0.53
N GLY A 104 3.65 -11.82 -0.24
CA GLY A 104 4.41 -10.58 -0.42
C GLY A 104 3.60 -9.49 -1.15
N THR A 105 2.85 -9.84 -2.18
CA THR A 105 1.99 -8.87 -2.89
C THR A 105 0.79 -8.45 -2.05
N VAL A 106 0.16 -9.37 -1.31
CA VAL A 106 -0.92 -9.06 -0.36
C VAL A 106 -0.42 -8.13 0.74
N LEU A 107 0.76 -8.40 1.31
CA LEU A 107 1.37 -7.54 2.32
C LEU A 107 1.60 -6.13 1.77
N THR A 108 2.11 -6.02 0.54
CA THR A 108 2.32 -4.74 -0.14
C THR A 108 1.00 -3.97 -0.28
N LEU A 109 -0.07 -4.66 -0.70
CA LEU A 109 -1.39 -4.07 -0.85
C LEU A 109 -1.96 -3.57 0.47
N LEU A 110 -1.81 -4.37 1.53
CA LEU A 110 -2.28 -4.04 2.87
C LEU A 110 -1.58 -2.79 3.39
N VAL A 111 -0.26 -2.68 3.21
CA VAL A 111 0.51 -1.49 3.58
C VAL A 111 0.06 -0.26 2.80
N PHE A 112 -0.18 -0.40 1.49
CA PHE A 112 -0.68 0.70 0.66
C PHE A 112 -2.04 1.22 1.16
N ILE A 113 -3.00 0.33 1.39
CA ILE A 113 -4.34 0.68 1.88
C ILE A 113 -4.24 1.30 3.28
N ALA A 114 -3.43 0.73 4.17
CA ALA A 114 -3.26 1.24 5.53
C ALA A 114 -2.67 2.66 5.54
N PHE A 115 -1.71 2.92 4.64
CA PHE A 115 -1.12 4.24 4.47
C PHE A 115 -2.15 5.28 4.01
N ASP A 116 -2.90 4.97 2.96
CA ASP A 116 -3.88 5.89 2.38
C ASP A 116 -5.08 6.12 3.32
N ALA A 117 -5.56 5.06 3.98
CA ALA A 117 -6.59 5.14 5.02
C ALA A 117 -6.13 5.99 6.22
N ALA A 118 -4.88 5.85 6.67
CA ALA A 118 -4.34 6.68 7.74
C ALA A 118 -4.30 8.16 7.35
N ALA A 119 -3.96 8.47 6.09
CA ALA A 119 -3.95 9.84 5.58
C ALA A 119 -5.37 10.44 5.56
N VAL A 120 -6.35 9.72 5.01
CA VAL A 120 -7.76 10.16 4.97
C VAL A 120 -8.33 10.34 6.38
N LEU A 121 -8.07 9.41 7.31
CA LEU A 121 -8.52 9.52 8.70
C LEU A 121 -7.90 10.73 9.41
N LEU A 122 -6.62 11.01 9.16
CA LEU A 122 -5.94 12.18 9.72
C LEU A 122 -6.57 13.49 9.23
N ILE A 123 -6.91 13.55 7.95
CA ILE A 123 -7.61 14.69 7.34
C ILE A 123 -9.01 14.87 7.97
N VAL A 124 -9.79 13.81 8.12
CA VAL A 124 -11.14 13.89 8.70
C VAL A 124 -11.08 14.31 10.17
N ALA A 125 -10.08 13.82 10.92
CA ALA A 125 -9.92 14.15 12.33
C ALA A 125 -9.53 15.62 12.57
N THR A 126 -8.68 16.21 11.71
CA THR A 126 -8.33 17.64 11.82
C THR A 126 -9.53 18.54 11.51
N MET A 127 -10.42 18.12 10.62
CA MET A 127 -11.67 18.84 10.32
C MET A 127 -12.72 18.71 11.44
N GLY A 128 -12.75 17.58 12.15
CA GLY A 128 -13.72 17.29 13.22
C GLY A 128 -13.42 17.91 14.59
N GLY A 129 -12.38 18.73 14.73
CA GLY A 129 -12.02 19.40 16.00
C GLY A 129 -11.59 18.46 17.13
N ARG A 130 -11.33 17.18 16.85
CA ARG A 130 -10.86 16.21 17.85
C ARG A 130 -9.35 16.32 18.05
N SER A 131 -8.93 16.20 19.32
CA SER A 131 -7.57 16.45 19.81
C SER A 131 -6.46 15.79 18.97
N PRO A 132 -5.42 16.54 18.55
CA PRO A 132 -4.34 16.06 17.67
C PRO A 132 -3.41 15.00 18.29
N ALA A 133 -3.58 14.69 19.58
CA ALA A 133 -2.74 13.75 20.33
C ALA A 133 -3.01 12.27 20.01
N VAL A 134 -4.16 11.92 19.43
CA VAL A 134 -4.52 10.52 19.10
C VAL A 134 -4.27 10.21 17.61
N THR A 135 -4.16 11.23 16.75
CA THR A 135 -4.09 11.08 15.28
C THR A 135 -2.67 11.03 14.71
N VAL A 136 -1.74 11.79 15.29
CA VAL A 136 -0.32 11.83 14.89
C VAL A 136 0.40 10.46 14.99
N PRO A 137 0.12 9.57 15.97
CA PRO A 137 0.77 8.26 16.04
C PRO A 137 0.37 7.32 14.89
N VAL A 138 -0.85 7.46 14.35
CA VAL A 138 -1.37 6.57 13.29
C VAL A 138 -0.73 6.89 11.94
N GLY A 139 -0.47 8.17 11.64
CA GLY A 139 0.27 8.60 10.45
C GLY A 139 1.78 8.33 10.53
N LEU A 140 2.38 8.46 11.73
CA LEU A 140 3.79 8.10 11.93
C LEU A 140 4.00 6.57 11.92
N GLY A 141 3.01 5.80 12.36
CA GLY A 141 3.04 4.33 12.30
C GLY A 141 3.12 3.80 10.87
N THR A 142 2.42 4.40 9.91
CA THR A 142 2.44 3.97 8.51
C THR A 142 3.72 4.42 7.78
N ALA A 143 4.27 5.59 8.13
CA ALA A 143 5.60 6.02 7.68
C ALA A 143 6.72 5.10 8.23
N ALA A 144 6.58 4.61 9.46
CA ALA A 144 7.51 3.64 10.06
C ALA A 144 7.45 2.27 9.35
N VAL A 145 6.30 1.83 8.84
CA VAL A 145 6.20 0.59 8.05
C VAL A 145 6.95 0.69 6.71
N LEU A 146 7.00 1.89 6.11
CA LEU A 146 7.80 2.17 4.91
C LEU A 146 9.30 2.37 5.24
N GLY A 147 9.63 2.90 6.42
CA GLY A 147 11.00 3.16 6.86
C GLY A 147 11.74 1.94 7.43
N VAL A 148 11.06 1.09 8.21
CA VAL A 148 11.63 -0.12 8.84
C VAL A 148 11.92 -1.21 7.81
N THR A 149 11.31 -1.13 6.63
CA THR A 149 11.48 -2.11 5.55
C THR A 149 12.46 -1.65 4.45
N ALA A 150 12.94 -0.39 4.54
CA ALA A 150 13.87 0.21 3.60
C ALA A 150 15.35 -0.07 3.91
N TRP A 151 15.70 -0.41 5.17
CA TRP A 151 17.05 -0.80 5.58
C TRP A 151 17.28 -2.31 5.44
#